data_AF-A7S5K4-F1
#
_entry.id   AF-A7S5K4-F1
#
_cell.length_a   1.000
_cell.length_b   1.000
_cell.length_c   1.000
_cell.angle_alpha   90.00
_cell.angle_beta   90.00
_cell.angle_gamma   90.00
#
_symmetry.space_group_name_H-M   'P 1'
#
loop_
_entity.id
_entity.type
_entity.pdbx_description
1 polymer ?
#
loop_
_entity_poly.entity_id
_entity_poly.type
_entity_poly.pdbx_seq_one_letter_code
_entity_poly.pdbx_strand_id
1 'polypeptide(L)' 'NGFIASKLNGFIASKLNGFIASELNGFIASKLNGFISSKLNGFIASKLNGFIASKLNGFIASKLNGFIAN' A
#
# COMPACT_ATOMS: atom_id res chain seq x y z
N ASN A 1 32.30 -24.56 30.85
CA ASN A 1 31.25 -23.56 31.17
C ASN A 1 31.23 -22.38 30.20
N GLY A 2 32.33 -21.67 29.97
CA GLY A 2 32.34 -20.50 29.05
C GLY A 2 32.07 -20.81 27.56
N PHE A 3 32.55 -21.95 27.04
CA PHE A 3 32.36 -22.32 25.63
C PHE A 3 30.89 -22.58 25.26
N ILE A 4 30.15 -23.26 26.15
CA ILE A 4 28.72 -23.54 25.97
C ILE A 4 27.91 -22.24 25.99
N ALA A 5 28.20 -21.34 26.94
CA ALA A 5 27.54 -20.05 27.03
C ALA A 5 27.78 -19.17 25.78
N SER A 6 29.01 -19.16 25.25
CA SER A 6 29.35 -18.43 24.02
C SER A 6 28.60 -18.97 22.80
N LYS A 7 28.57 -20.30 22.61
CA LYS A 7 27.82 -20.96 21.55
C LYS A 7 26.32 -20.66 21.63
N LEU A 8 25.74 -20.72 22.83
CA LEU A 8 24.33 -20.48 23.05
C LEU A 8 23.97 -19.01 22.77
N ASN A 9 24.76 -18.06 23.28
CA ASN A 9 24.55 -16.64 23.01
C ASN A 9 24.69 -16.29 21.53
N GLY A 10 25.70 -16.84 20.85
CA GLY A 10 25.87 -16.65 19.41
C GLY A 10 24.71 -17.22 18.60
N PHE A 11 24.20 -18.39 18.99
CA PHE A 11 23.05 -19.02 18.35
C PHE A 11 21.76 -18.20 18.55
N ILE A 12 21.49 -17.77 19.79
CA ILE A 12 20.32 -16.94 20.11
C ILE A 12 20.41 -15.61 19.37
N ALA A 13 21.54 -14.92 19.43
CA ALA A 13 21.71 -13.63 18.75
C ALA A 13 21.54 -13.77 17.23
N SER A 14 22.14 -14.78 16.61
CA SER A 14 22.02 -15.01 15.17
C SER A 14 20.58 -15.34 14.76
N LYS A 15 19.93 -16.27 15.46
CA LYS A 15 18.58 -16.71 15.11
C LYS A 15 17.53 -15.64 15.40
N LEU A 16 17.58 -15.02 16.57
CA LEU A 16 16.60 -14.03 16.98
C LEU A 16 16.73 -12.76 16.14
N ASN A 17 17.95 -12.24 15.97
CA ASN A 17 18.16 -11.03 15.16
C ASN A 17 17.91 -11.30 13.69
N GLY A 18 18.31 -12.47 13.17
CA GLY A 18 18.01 -12.87 11.79
C GLY A 18 16.51 -13.01 11.53
N PHE A 19 15.77 -13.61 12.46
CA PHE A 19 14.32 -13.74 12.37
C PHE A 19 13.62 -12.38 12.42
N ILE A 20 13.95 -11.53 13.40
CA ILE A 20 13.36 -10.18 13.51
C ILE A 20 13.68 -9.35 12.25
N ALA A 21 14.93 -9.34 11.82
CA ALA A 21 15.35 -8.53 10.68
C ALA A 21 14.71 -8.96 9.36
N SER A 22 14.59 -10.27 9.11
CA SER A 22 14.09 -10.78 7.82
C SER A 22 12.56 -10.91 7.80
N GLU A 23 11.98 -11.55 8.81
CA GLU A 23 10.56 -11.88 8.81
C GLU A 23 9.72 -10.66 9.19
N LEU A 24 10.05 -9.99 10.30
CA LEU A 24 9.22 -8.91 10.80
C LEU A 24 9.30 -7.67 9.90
N ASN A 25 10.52 -7.23 9.55
CA ASN A 25 10.67 -6.07 8.68
C ASN A 25 10.19 -6.35 7.25
N GLY A 26 10.45 -7.55 6.72
CA GLY A 26 9.97 -7.97 5.40
C GLY A 26 8.45 -8.02 5.35
N PHE A 27 7.81 -8.58 6.37
CA PHE A 27 6.35 -8.64 6.48
C PHE A 27 5.73 -7.25 6.59
N ILE A 28 6.27 -6.38 7.46
CA ILE A 28 5.78 -5.00 7.63
C ILE A 28 5.92 -4.25 6.31
N ALA A 29 7.10 -4.24 5.69
CA ALA A 29 7.33 -3.51 4.45
C ALA A 29 6.41 -4.01 3.32
N SER A 30 6.28 -5.33 3.14
CA SER A 30 5.42 -5.92 2.11
C SER A 30 3.94 -5.59 2.33
N LYS A 31 3.45 -5.75 3.56
CA LYS A 31 2.05 -5.50 3.89
C LYS A 31 1.70 -4.02 3.82
N LEU A 32 2.53 -3.14 4.38
CA LEU A 32 2.26 -1.70 4.39
C LEU A 32 2.31 -1.12 2.98
N ASN A 33 3.38 -1.42 2.23
CA ASN A 33 3.54 -0.90 0.87
C ASN A 33 2.50 -1.49 -0.08
N GLY A 34 2.21 -2.80 0.04
CA GLY A 34 1.17 -3.46 -0.74
C GLY A 34 -0.22 -2.89 -0.45
N PHE A 35 -0.54 -2.64 0.83
CA PHE A 35 -1.81 -2.05 1.23
C PHE A 35 -1.95 -0.61 0.72
N ILE A 36 -0.96 0.24 0.94
CA ILE A 36 -0.98 1.65 0.49
C ILE A 36 -1.09 1.70 -1.04
N SER A 37 -0.23 0.98 -1.76
CA SER A 37 -0.23 1.03 -3.23
C SER A 37 -1.55 0.52 -3.81
N SER A 38 -2.07 -0.61 -3.34
CA SER A 38 -3.30 -1.19 -3.91
C SER A 38 -4.56 -0.45 -3.50
N LYS A 39 -4.74 -0.15 -2.21
CA LYS A 39 -5.98 0.43 -1.70
C LYS A 39 -6.06 1.91 -2.00
N LEU A 40 -5.01 2.68 -1.71
CA LEU A 40 -5.03 4.14 -1.81
C LEU A 40 -4.99 4.57 -3.28
N ASN A 41 -4.06 4.06 -4.08
CA ASN A 41 -4.01 4.43 -5.50
C ASN A 41 -5.22 3.88 -6.27
N GLY A 42 -5.64 2.65 -5.99
CA GLY A 42 -6.84 2.06 -6.60
C GLY A 42 -8.11 2.83 -6.25
N PHE A 43 -8.25 3.28 -5.01
CA PHE A 43 -9.39 4.11 -4.58
C PHE A 43 -9.37 5.48 -5.27
N ILE A 44 -8.23 6.18 -5.27
CA ILE A 44 -8.11 7.50 -5.91
C ILE A 44 -8.41 7.38 -7.41
N ALA A 45 -7.77 6.44 -8.10
CA ALA A 45 -7.95 6.28 -9.54
C ALA A 45 -9.40 5.92 -9.91
N SER A 46 -10.03 4.97 -9.20
CA SER A 46 -11.38 4.54 -9.55
C SER A 46 -12.46 5.54 -9.15
N LYS A 47 -12.40 6.07 -7.92
CA LYS A 47 -13.45 6.94 -7.39
C LYS A 47 -13.31 8.37 -7.89
N LEU A 48 -12.10 8.95 -7.83
CA LEU A 48 -11.91 10.35 -8.18
C LEU A 48 -12.03 10.55 -9.69
N ASN A 49 -11.29 9.77 -10.49
CA ASN A 49 -11.34 9.92 -11.95
C ASN A 49 -12.70 9.47 -12.50
N GLY A 50 -13.29 8.40 -11.94
CA GLY A 50 -14.64 7.97 -12.32
C GLY A 50 -15.70 9.02 -12.01
N PHE A 51 -15.61 9.69 -10.85
CA PHE A 51 -16.51 10.78 -10.51
C PHE A 51 -16.35 11.98 -11.44
N ILE A 52 -15.13 12.45 -11.69
CA ILE A 52 -14.86 13.58 -12.59
C ILE A 52 -15.37 13.27 -14.00
N ALA A 53 -14.99 12.10 -14.54
CA ALA A 53 -15.37 11.72 -15.90
C ALA A 53 -16.88 11.55 -16.08
N SER A 54 -17.57 10.92 -15.12
CA SER A 54 -19.00 10.65 -15.27
C SER A 54 -19.88 11.84 -14.90
N LYS A 55 -19.59 12.52 -13.78
CA LYS A 55 -20.45 13.57 -13.25
C LYS A 55 -20.11 14.92 -13.83
N LEU A 56 -18.83 15.30 -13.82
CA LEU A 56 -18.43 16.64 -14.27
C LEU A 56 -18.56 16.76 -15.79
N ASN A 57 -17.96 15.84 -16.55
CA ASN A 57 -18.02 15.91 -18.01
C ASN A 57 -19.43 15.65 -18.52
N GLY A 58 -20.17 14.72 -17.91
CA GLY A 58 -21.57 14.47 -18.25
C GLY A 58 -22.47 15.69 -18.00
N PHE A 59 -22.27 16.39 -16.87
CA PHE A 59 -23.00 17.63 -16.57
C PHE A 59 -22.67 18.75 -17.55
N ILE A 60 -21.38 18.95 -17.86
CA ILE A 60 -20.94 19.97 -18.82
C ILE A 60 -21.52 19.67 -20.19
N ALA A 61 -21.39 18.43 -20.69
CA ALA A 61 -21.92 18.04 -21.99
C ALA A 61 -23.44 18.21 -22.08
N SER A 62 -24.17 17.78 -21.04
CA SER A 62 -25.62 17.95 -20.98
C SER A 62 -26.04 19.42 -20.99
N LYS A 63 -25.34 20.28 -20.24
CA LYS A 63 -25.65 21.71 -20.18
C LYS A 63 -25.29 22.45 -21.46
N LEU A 64 -24.13 22.15 -22.06
CA LEU A 64 -23.74 22.75 -23.34
C LEU A 64 -24.67 22.32 -24.47
N ASN A 65 -24.96 21.01 -24.58
CA ASN A 65 -25.87 20.51 -25.61
C ASN A 65 -27.28 21.06 -25.43
N GLY A 66 -27.76 21.17 -24.19
CA GLY A 66 -29.06 21.79 -23.90
C GLY A 66 -29.11 23.30 -24.15
N PHE A 67 -27.97 24.00 -24.05
CA PHE A 67 -27.88 25.42 -24.39
C PHE A 67 -27.83 25.66 -25.90
N ILE A 68 -27.13 24.80 -26.65
CA ILE A 68 -27.04 24.88 -28.11
C ILE A 68 -28.35 24.43 -28.78
N ALA A 69 -29.08 23.50 -28.17
CA ALA A 69 -30.35 22.98 -28.69
C ALA A 69 -31.56 23.89 -28.41
N ASN A 70 -31.39 24.94 -27.60
CA ASN A 70 -32.38 26.01 -27.38
C ASN A 70 -32.04 27.21 -28.26
#